data_AF-A0A2E3PMH9-F1
#
_entry.id   AF-A0A2E3PMH9-F1
#
_cell.length_a   1.000
_cell.length_b   1.000
_cell.length_c   1.000
_cell.angle_alpha   90.00
_cell.angle_beta   90.00
_cell.angle_gamma   90.00
#
_symmetry.space_group_name_H-M   'P 1'
#
loop_
_entity.id
_entity.type
_entity.pdbx_description
1 polymer ?
#
loop_
_entity_poly.entity_id
_entity_poly.type
_entity_poly.pdbx_seq_one_letter_code
_entity_poly.pdbx_strand_id
1 'polypeptide(L)'
;MKPGGTVVAFEGNWINPDRLALWLRRMARRLGKTQEPGKPEAEAILSQLPFRGGLTQEDLARRLAAQGFDAPSFKGILPITRAQLAGANLAEKLSLLSYTRGRFMMVTKRPEAG
;
A
#
# COMPACT_ATOMS: atom_id res chain seq x y z
N MET A 1 -3.28 19.81 10.24
CA MET A 1 -2.04 20.16 9.50
C MET A 1 -2.09 21.64 9.18
N LYS A 2 -0.96 22.36 9.23
CA LYS A 2 -0.93 23.80 8.87
C LYS A 2 -1.35 23.99 7.39
N PRO A 3 -1.95 25.14 7.03
CA PRO A 3 -2.16 25.50 5.64
C PRO A 3 -0.87 25.40 4.81
N GLY A 4 -1.00 25.03 3.53
CA GLY A 4 0.14 24.78 2.63
C GLY A 4 0.94 23.49 2.91
N GLY A 5 0.65 22.78 4.00
CA GLY A 5 1.35 21.54 4.36
C GLY A 5 1.14 20.42 3.33
N THR A 6 2.17 19.60 3.11
CA THR A 6 2.12 18.44 2.20
C THR A 6 1.94 17.15 2.98
N VAL A 7 1.00 16.30 2.56
CA VAL A 7 0.84 14.93 3.04
C VAL A 7 1.41 13.97 2.00
N VAL A 8 2.27 13.07 2.45
CA VAL A 8 2.69 11.89 1.69
C VAL A 8 2.26 10.65 2.45
N ALA A 9 1.51 9.76 1.80
CA ALA A 9 1.08 8.50 2.40
C ALA A 9 1.44 7.33 1.46
N PHE A 10 1.86 6.22 2.06
CA PHE A 10 2.04 4.95 1.38
C PHE A 10 0.93 4.02 1.83
N GLU A 11 0.07 3.62 0.92
CA GLU A 11 -1.04 2.73 1.25
C GLU A 11 -1.33 1.73 0.13
N GLY A 12 -2.31 0.86 0.32
CA GLY A 12 -2.88 0.09 -0.77
C GLY A 12 -4.02 -0.83 -0.38
N ASN A 13 -4.61 -1.42 -1.41
CA ASN A 13 -5.65 -2.43 -1.25
C ASN A 13 -5.01 -3.79 -0.93
N TRP A 14 -4.65 -3.99 0.33
CA TRP A 14 -4.02 -5.22 0.81
C TRP A 14 -5.01 -6.38 1.02
N ILE A 15 -6.32 -6.09 0.98
CA ILE A 15 -7.38 -7.06 1.26
C ILE A 15 -7.88 -7.74 0.00
N ASN A 16 -7.90 -7.02 -1.12
CA ASN A 16 -8.29 -7.56 -2.41
C ASN A 16 -7.09 -7.59 -3.38
N PRO A 17 -6.10 -8.47 -3.14
CA PRO A 17 -4.98 -8.62 -4.06
C PRO A 17 -5.48 -9.14 -5.41
N ASP A 18 -4.92 -8.61 -6.49
CA ASP A 18 -5.25 -9.10 -7.82
C ASP A 18 -4.73 -10.54 -8.06
N ARG A 19 -5.24 -11.18 -9.11
CA ARG A 19 -4.89 -12.58 -9.44
C ARG A 19 -3.39 -12.79 -9.63
N LEU A 20 -2.69 -11.80 -10.17
CA LEU A 20 -1.25 -11.89 -10.39
C LEU A 20 -0.48 -11.77 -9.07
N ALA A 21 -0.89 -10.91 -8.15
CA ALA A 21 -0.34 -10.84 -6.80
C ALA A 21 -0.48 -12.20 -6.08
N LEU A 22 -1.67 -12.81 -6.14
CA LEU A 22 -1.89 -14.14 -5.57
C LEU A 22 -0.98 -15.21 -6.19
N TRP A 23 -0.81 -15.18 -7.52
CA TRP A 23 0.07 -16.10 -8.23
C TRP A 23 1.55 -15.89 -7.85
N LEU A 24 2.04 -14.65 -7.84
CA LEU A 24 3.41 -14.30 -7.46
C LEU A 24 3.71 -14.76 -6.03
N ARG A 25 2.79 -14.52 -5.09
CA ARG A 25 2.87 -15.01 -3.71
C ARG A 25 2.91 -16.53 -3.64
N ARG A 26 2.15 -17.24 -4.49
CA ARG A 26 2.22 -18.71 -4.57
C ARG A 26 3.57 -19.19 -5.08
N MET A 27 4.15 -18.54 -6.07
CA MET A 27 5.47 -18.88 -6.60
C MET A 27 6.57 -18.61 -5.57
N ALA A 28 6.52 -17.46 -4.89
CA ALA A 28 7.45 -17.15 -3.80
C ALA A 28 7.46 -18.24 -2.71
N ARG A 29 6.27 -18.74 -2.32
CA ARG A 29 6.14 -19.85 -1.36
C ARG A 29 6.75 -21.16 -1.87
N ARG A 30 6.56 -21.50 -3.15
CA ARG A 30 7.16 -22.71 -3.75
C ARG A 30 8.69 -22.66 -3.76
N LEU A 31 9.27 -21.46 -3.81
CA LEU A 31 10.72 -21.25 -3.75
C LEU A 31 11.26 -21.10 -2.32
N GLY A 32 10.48 -21.48 -1.31
CA GLY A 32 10.94 -21.51 0.08
C GLY A 32 10.80 -20.19 0.84
N LYS A 33 10.14 -19.15 0.29
CA LYS A 33 9.77 -17.99 1.09
C LYS A 33 8.64 -18.39 2.05
N THR A 34 8.98 -18.66 3.29
CA THR A 34 7.99 -18.83 4.35
C THR A 34 7.31 -17.49 4.59
N GLN A 35 5.97 -17.50 4.57
CA GLN A 35 5.19 -16.37 5.05
C GLN A 35 5.43 -16.32 6.56
N GLU A 36 5.86 -15.19 7.13
CA GLU A 36 5.74 -15.04 8.57
C GLU A 36 4.26 -15.26 8.91
N PRO A 37 3.92 -16.22 9.79
CA PRO A 37 2.54 -16.44 10.15
C PRO A 37 1.98 -15.10 10.62
N GLY A 38 0.93 -14.64 9.94
CA GLY A 38 0.11 -13.56 10.49
C GLY A 38 -0.37 -14.09 11.82
N LYS A 39 0.23 -13.62 12.91
CA LYS A 39 -0.15 -14.07 14.24
C LYS A 39 -1.67 -13.87 14.36
N PRO A 40 -2.45 -14.80 14.94
CA PRO A 40 -3.87 -14.58 15.20
C PRO A 40 -4.14 -13.22 15.91
N GLU A 41 -3.15 -12.78 16.70
CA GLU A 41 -3.07 -11.46 17.33
C GLU A 41 -3.16 -10.29 16.32
N ALA A 42 -2.57 -10.44 15.13
CA ALA A 42 -2.62 -9.43 14.09
C ALA A 42 -4.04 -9.24 13.53
N GLU A 43 -4.85 -10.31 13.40
CA GLU A 43 -6.25 -10.15 12.96
C GLU A 43 -7.09 -9.41 14.01
N ALA A 44 -6.87 -9.69 15.30
CA ALA A 44 -7.52 -8.97 16.39
C ALA A 44 -7.16 -7.48 16.40
N ILE A 45 -5.88 -7.14 16.18
CA ILE A 45 -5.41 -5.75 16.05
C ILE A 45 -6.00 -5.09 14.80
N LEU A 46 -5.92 -5.75 13.65
CA LEU A 46 -6.43 -5.23 12.38
C LEU A 46 -7.95 -5.02 12.41
N SER A 47 -8.68 -5.82 13.19
CA SER A 47 -10.13 -5.66 13.35
C SER A 47 -10.56 -4.34 14.01
N GLN A 48 -9.65 -3.72 14.76
CA GLN A 48 -9.88 -2.45 15.46
C GLN A 48 -9.46 -1.24 14.63
N LEU A 49 -8.75 -1.45 13.51
CA LEU A 49 -8.26 -0.35 12.68
C LEU A 49 -9.38 0.20 11.78
N PRO A 50 -9.45 1.53 11.63
CA PRO A 50 -10.23 2.10 10.54
C PRO A 50 -9.70 1.57 9.19
N PHE A 51 -10.60 1.37 8.23
CA PHE A 51 -10.28 0.82 6.91
C PHE A 51 -9.85 -0.66 6.89
N ARG A 52 -10.44 -1.48 7.78
CA ARG A 52 -10.35 -2.96 7.74
C ARG A 52 -10.83 -3.59 6.41
N GLY A 53 -11.41 -2.84 5.49
CA GLY A 53 -11.72 -3.28 4.12
C GLY A 53 -10.59 -3.04 3.11
N GLY A 54 -9.46 -2.49 3.57
CA GLY A 54 -8.44 -1.91 2.72
C GLY A 54 -8.78 -0.47 2.38
N LEU A 55 -7.80 0.25 1.82
CA LEU A 55 -7.96 1.62 1.38
C LEU A 55 -7.64 1.71 -0.11
N THR A 56 -8.63 2.11 -0.91
CA THR A 56 -8.46 2.35 -2.35
C THR A 56 -8.04 3.79 -2.62
N GLN A 57 -7.53 4.07 -3.82
CA GLN A 57 -7.16 5.43 -4.21
C GLN A 57 -8.41 6.32 -4.25
N GLU A 58 -9.51 5.78 -4.78
CA GLU A 58 -10.80 6.45 -4.90
C GLU A 58 -11.39 6.78 -3.51
N ASP A 59 -11.37 5.84 -2.57
CA ASP A 59 -11.84 6.08 -1.21
C ASP A 59 -11.03 7.15 -0.49
N LEU A 60 -9.70 7.09 -0.62
CA LEU A 60 -8.82 8.06 0.01
C LEU A 60 -9.00 9.46 -0.61
N ALA A 61 -9.11 9.55 -1.94
CA ALA A 61 -9.36 10.81 -2.62
C ALA A 61 -10.68 11.45 -2.18
N ARG A 62 -11.77 10.67 -2.11
CA ARG A 62 -13.07 11.16 -1.61
C ARG A 62 -12.99 11.69 -0.19
N ARG A 63 -12.30 10.97 0.70
CA ARG A 63 -12.15 11.37 2.11
C ARG A 63 -11.33 12.64 2.25
N LEU A 64 -10.26 12.80 1.48
CA LEU A 64 -9.43 14.00 1.48
C LEU A 64 -10.17 15.22 0.94
N ALA A 65 -10.90 15.06 -0.17
CA ALA A 65 -11.73 16.10 -0.72
C ALA A 65 -12.80 16.58 0.29
N ALA A 66 -13.44 15.65 1.00
CA ALA A 66 -14.41 15.97 2.06
C ALA A 66 -13.80 16.74 3.24
N GLN A 67 -12.47 16.70 3.40
CA GLN A 67 -11.73 17.45 4.42
C GLN A 67 -11.13 18.75 3.87
N GLY A 68 -11.42 19.09 2.62
CA GLY A 68 -10.91 20.28 1.94
C GLY A 68 -9.42 20.20 1.61
N PHE A 69 -8.88 19.02 1.34
CA PHE A 69 -7.54 18.89 0.75
C PHE A 69 -7.61 19.04 -0.77
N ASP A 70 -6.48 19.42 -1.36
CA ASP A 70 -6.35 19.46 -2.81
C ASP A 70 -6.44 18.04 -3.41
N ALA A 71 -6.75 17.99 -4.71
CA ALA A 71 -6.82 16.73 -5.44
C ALA A 71 -5.49 15.95 -5.31
N PRO A 72 -5.51 14.72 -4.78
CA PRO A 72 -4.28 13.94 -4.58
C PRO A 72 -3.68 13.45 -5.90
N SER A 73 -2.35 13.43 -5.97
CA SER A 73 -1.60 12.71 -6.99
C SER A 73 -1.25 11.32 -6.47
N PHE A 74 -1.60 10.28 -7.25
CA PHE A 74 -1.24 8.90 -6.95
C PHE A 74 -0.14 8.40 -7.88
N LYS A 75 0.82 7.65 -7.31
CA LYS A 75 1.89 6.99 -8.06
C LYS A 75 2.06 5.55 -7.55
N GLY A 76 2.41 4.63 -8.44
CA GLY A 76 2.82 3.30 -8.02
C GLY A 76 4.15 3.35 -7.24
N ILE A 77 4.35 2.41 -6.31
CA ILE A 77 5.57 2.35 -5.48
C ILE A 77 6.72 1.59 -6.14
N LEU A 78 6.55 1.15 -7.39
CA LEU A 78 7.54 0.40 -8.18
C LEU A 78 8.97 1.01 -8.14
N PRO A 79 9.17 2.33 -8.26
CA PRO A 79 10.50 2.92 -8.17
C PRO A 79 11.22 2.62 -6.84
N ILE A 80 10.48 2.63 -5.73
CA ILE A 80 11.00 2.29 -4.40
C ILE A 80 11.32 0.79 -4.34
N THR A 81 10.42 -0.05 -4.85
CA THR A 81 10.62 -1.51 -4.88
C THR A 81 11.82 -1.90 -5.75
N ARG A 82 12.12 -1.18 -6.83
CA ARG A 82 13.27 -1.49 -7.71
C ARG A 82 14.60 -1.54 -6.96
N ALA A 83 14.82 -0.62 -6.03
CA ALA A 83 16.02 -0.64 -5.19
C ALA A 83 16.07 -1.91 -4.32
N GLN A 84 14.93 -2.35 -3.78
CA GLN A 84 14.83 -3.58 -3.00
C GLN A 84 15.02 -4.84 -3.85
N LEU A 85 14.64 -4.81 -5.12
CA LEU A 85 14.79 -5.94 -6.05
C LEU A 85 16.25 -6.21 -6.43
N ALA A 86 17.12 -5.19 -6.42
CA ALA A 86 18.50 -5.33 -6.91
C ALA A 86 19.32 -6.36 -6.10
N GLY A 87 19.13 -6.42 -4.78
CA GLY A 87 19.82 -7.35 -3.90
C GLY A 87 19.07 -8.66 -3.58
N ALA A 88 17.83 -8.80 -4.08
CA ALA A 88 16.94 -9.87 -3.68
C ALA A 88 17.14 -11.17 -4.49
N ASN A 89 16.99 -12.32 -3.84
CA ASN A 89 16.88 -13.61 -4.52
C ASN A 89 15.52 -13.75 -5.24
N LEU A 90 15.33 -14.82 -6.03
CA LEU A 90 14.11 -14.99 -6.82
C LEU A 90 12.83 -15.06 -5.96
N ALA A 91 12.87 -15.78 -4.84
CA ALA A 91 11.72 -15.92 -3.95
C ALA A 91 11.33 -14.57 -3.34
N GLU A 92 12.32 -13.77 -2.96
CA GLU A 92 12.15 -12.40 -2.47
C GLU A 92 11.64 -11.45 -3.54
N LYS A 93 12.18 -11.51 -4.76
CA LYS A 93 11.70 -10.72 -5.89
C LYS A 93 10.22 -10.96 -6.16
N LEU A 94 9.79 -12.22 -6.19
CA LEU A 94 8.38 -12.57 -6.37
C LEU A 94 7.50 -12.06 -5.22
N SER A 95 7.99 -12.15 -3.98
CA SER A 95 7.29 -11.62 -2.81
C SER A 95 7.16 -10.10 -2.85
N LEU A 96 8.24 -9.38 -3.17
CA LEU A 96 8.26 -7.93 -3.32
C LEU A 96 7.34 -7.48 -4.45
N LEU A 97 7.40 -8.14 -5.61
CA LEU A 97 6.50 -7.85 -6.73
C LEU A 97 5.04 -8.11 -6.35
N SER A 98 4.74 -9.20 -5.63
CA SER A 98 3.39 -9.45 -5.11
C SER A 98 2.93 -8.34 -4.18
N TYR A 99 3.80 -7.88 -3.28
CA TYR A 99 3.49 -6.84 -2.28
C TYR A 99 3.25 -5.48 -2.93
N THR A 100 4.03 -5.13 -3.96
CA THR A 100 3.93 -3.84 -4.67
C THR A 100 2.64 -3.69 -5.44
N ARG A 101 1.99 -4.80 -5.80
CA ARG A 101 0.70 -4.77 -6.50
C ARG A 101 -0.40 -4.29 -5.56
N GLY A 102 -1.21 -3.35 -6.04
CA GLY A 102 -2.27 -2.72 -5.25
C GLY A 102 -1.77 -1.67 -4.25
N ARG A 103 -0.46 -1.41 -4.17
CA ARG A 103 0.13 -0.34 -3.35
C ARG A 103 0.36 0.92 -4.17
N PHE A 104 0.13 2.06 -3.53
CA PHE A 104 0.32 3.38 -4.10
C PHE A 104 0.95 4.32 -3.08
N MET A 105 1.66 5.30 -3.61
CA MET A 105 2.03 6.52 -2.92
C MET A 105 1.02 7.59 -3.30
N MET A 106 0.55 8.32 -2.31
CA MET A 106 -0.30 9.48 -2.49
C MET A 106 0.44 10.73 -2.02
N VAL A 107 0.32 11.82 -2.78
CA VAL A 107 0.77 13.16 -2.39
C VAL A 107 -0.40 14.12 -2.51
N THR A 108 -0.70 14.89 -1.46
CA THR A 108 -1.68 15.98 -1.49
C THR A 108 -1.21 17.16 -0.64
N LYS A 109 -1.87 18.31 -0.78
CA LYS A 109 -1.61 19.52 0.01
C LYS A 109 -2.86 19.93 0.78
N ARG A 110 -2.65 20.55 1.94
CA ARG A 110 -3.68 21.37 2.58
C ARG A 110 -3.71 22.71 1.83
N PRO A 111 -4.90 23.21 1.47
CA PRO A 111 -5.00 24.54 0.88
C PRO A 111 -4.41 25.60 1.80
N GLU A 112 -3.96 26.69 1.20
CA GLU A 112 -3.53 27.89 1.92
C GLU A 112 -4.72 28.46 2.72
N ALA A 113 -4.42 29.17 3.81
CA ALA A 113 -5.42 30.01 4.45
C ALA A 113 -5.58 31.23 3.54
N GLY A 114 -6.76 31.37 2.94
CA GLY A 114 -7.13 32.57 2.20
C GLY A 114 -7.19 33.80 3.10
#